data_AF-A0A6B1FC98-F1
#
_entry.id   AF-A0A6B1FC98-F1
#
_cell.length_a   1.000
_cell.length_b   1.000
_cell.length_c   1.000
_cell.angle_alpha   90.00
_cell.angle_beta   90.00
_cell.angle_gamma   90.00
#
_symmetry.space_group_name_H-M   'P 1'
#
loop_
_entity.id
_entity.type
_entity.pdbx_description
1 polymer ?
#
loop_
_entity_poly.entity_id
_entity_poly.type
_entity_poly.pdbx_seq_one_letter_code
_entity_poly.pdbx_strand_id
1 'polypeptide(L)'
;MWISSCRRTTWSRWSRWRRCCSKASLRRRVPHGKSTGTPTPTGEPVRIEEQFTVAAPAEEVWAFLTDPERVAAALPGAEINEQIDENTYSGGMAVKVGPLAAAYTGTVAFELD
;
A
#
# COMPACT_ATOMS: atom_id res chain seq x y z
N MET A 1 -2.50 -37.59 49.96
CA MET A 1 -3.41 -36.73 50.74
C MET A 1 -3.72 -35.50 49.89
N TRP A 2 -4.98 -35.41 49.40
CA TRP A 2 -5.70 -34.24 48.80
C TRP A 2 -4.98 -33.35 47.77
N ILE A 3 -5.29 -33.37 46.46
CA ILE A 3 -6.49 -32.85 45.77
C ILE A 3 -6.97 -31.50 46.30
N SER A 4 -6.87 -30.45 45.46
CA SER A 4 -7.92 -29.44 45.19
C SER A 4 -7.40 -28.47 44.11
N SER A 5 -7.50 -28.76 42.81
CA SER A 5 -8.70 -28.66 41.97
C SER A 5 -9.24 -27.23 41.81
N CYS A 6 -8.90 -26.58 40.70
CA CYS A 6 -9.89 -25.78 39.98
C CYS A 6 -10.29 -26.59 38.74
N ARG A 7 -11.33 -27.42 38.94
CA ARG A 7 -11.96 -28.29 37.96
C ARG A 7 -13.37 -27.72 37.75
N ARG A 8 -13.70 -27.46 36.48
CA ARG A 8 -15.06 -27.50 35.86
C ARG A 8 -16.05 -26.37 36.18
N THR A 9 -17.00 -25.98 35.33
CA THR A 9 -17.26 -26.05 33.87
C THR A 9 -18.66 -25.44 33.68
N THR A 10 -18.83 -24.60 32.67
CA THR A 10 -20.02 -24.56 31.78
C THR A 10 -19.47 -24.15 30.41
N TRP A 11 -19.03 -25.07 29.55
CA TRP A 11 -19.83 -25.61 28.43
C TRP A 11 -20.84 -24.57 27.91
N SER A 12 -20.52 -23.85 26.83
CA SER A 12 -20.85 -24.35 25.49
C SER A 12 -19.88 -23.90 24.37
N ARG A 13 -19.53 -24.89 23.53
CA ARG A 13 -19.11 -24.81 22.11
C ARG A 13 -17.63 -24.61 21.74
N TRP A 14 -16.95 -25.77 21.64
CA TRP A 14 -16.02 -26.18 20.57
C TRP A 14 -14.74 -25.34 20.36
N SER A 15 -13.63 -25.59 21.05
CA SER A 15 -12.59 -26.59 20.68
C SER A 15 -12.22 -26.68 19.19
N ARG A 16 -11.46 -25.69 18.68
CA ARG A 16 -10.51 -25.80 17.55
C ARG A 16 -9.89 -24.41 17.36
N TRP A 17 -8.65 -24.08 17.72
CA TRP A 17 -7.51 -24.25 16.81
C TRP A 17 -6.18 -23.76 17.46
N ARG A 18 -5.92 -24.04 18.75
CA ARG A 18 -4.51 -24.02 19.21
C ARG A 18 -3.86 -25.34 18.80
N ARG A 19 -3.46 -25.43 17.51
CA ARG A 19 -2.41 -26.30 16.91
C ARG A 19 -2.77 -26.72 15.49
N CYS A 20 -2.58 -25.82 14.51
CA CYS A 20 -2.21 -26.19 13.15
C CYS A 20 -1.57 -24.97 12.48
N CYS A 21 -0.36 -25.14 11.91
CA CYS A 21 0.43 -24.14 11.17
C CYS A 21 1.05 -23.02 12.05
N SER A 22 2.32 -23.01 12.48
CA SER A 22 3.57 -23.45 11.87
C SER A 22 3.74 -22.99 10.42
N LYS A 23 3.96 -21.68 10.22
CA LYS A 23 4.87 -21.10 9.21
C LYS A 23 4.97 -19.58 9.40
N ALA A 24 6.17 -19.14 9.80
CA ALA A 24 6.80 -17.85 9.51
C ALA A 24 5.95 -16.56 9.61
N SER A 25 5.59 -16.13 10.82
CA SER A 25 5.25 -14.72 11.07
C SER A 25 6.52 -13.90 11.33
N LEU A 26 7.44 -13.88 10.37
CA LEU A 26 8.52 -12.90 10.35
C LEU A 26 7.94 -11.59 9.80
N ARG A 27 7.19 -10.87 10.64
CA ARG A 27 6.92 -9.44 10.42
C ARG A 27 8.24 -8.70 10.61
N ARG A 28 9.09 -8.69 9.59
CA ARG A 28 10.21 -7.74 9.54
C ARG A 28 9.59 -6.36 9.36
N ARG A 29 9.66 -5.53 10.40
CA ARG A 29 9.48 -4.08 10.24
C ARG A 29 10.61 -3.60 9.35
N VAL A 30 10.29 -3.11 8.16
CA VAL A 30 11.24 -2.38 7.33
C VAL A 30 11.43 -1.00 7.97
N PRO A 31 12.66 -0.60 8.32
CA PRO A 31 12.90 0.75 8.80
C PRO A 31 12.67 1.73 7.65
N HIS A 32 11.70 2.63 7.80
CA HIS A 32 11.56 3.77 6.89
C HIS A 32 12.80 4.66 7.05
N GLY A 33 13.63 4.72 6.02
CA GLY A 33 14.71 5.70 5.91
C GLY A 33 14.09 7.08 5.78
N LYS A 34 14.32 7.94 6.77
CA LYS A 34 13.91 9.34 6.76
C LYS A 34 14.85 10.14 5.85
N SER A 35 14.35 10.62 4.72
CA SER A 35 15.06 11.57 3.85
C SER A 35 15.10 12.93 4.55
N THR A 36 16.16 13.19 5.32
CA THR A 36 16.43 14.50 5.90
C THR A 36 17.24 15.33 4.91
N GLY A 37 16.56 15.92 3.93
CA GLY A 37 17.11 16.98 3.09
C GLY A 37 16.37 18.28 3.37
N THR A 38 17.08 19.33 3.76
CA THR A 38 16.51 20.69 3.86
C THR A 38 16.22 21.19 2.44
N PRO A 39 14.98 21.54 2.07
CA PRO A 39 14.70 22.02 0.73
C PRO A 39 15.25 23.45 0.57
N THR A 40 16.25 23.60 -0.30
CA THR A 40 16.68 24.91 -0.83
C THR A 40 15.70 25.30 -1.93
N PRO A 41 15.07 26.50 -1.89
CA PRO A 41 14.15 26.94 -2.92
C PRO A 41 14.92 27.45 -4.14
N THR A 42 15.57 26.53 -4.86
CA THR A 42 15.94 26.72 -6.27
C THR A 42 14.71 26.28 -7.07
N GLY A 43 14.33 26.99 -8.14
CA GLY A 43 13.17 26.65 -8.98
C GLY A 43 13.30 25.33 -9.76
N GLU A 44 13.82 24.29 -9.12
CA GLU A 44 13.97 22.94 -9.63
C GLU A 44 12.62 22.22 -9.61
N PRO A 45 12.35 21.37 -10.60
CA PRO A 45 11.11 20.60 -10.64
C PRO A 45 11.02 19.70 -9.40
N VAL A 46 9.81 19.64 -8.83
CA VAL A 46 9.52 18.77 -7.68
C VAL A 46 9.78 17.32 -8.08
N ARG A 47 10.82 16.72 -7.51
CA ARG A 47 11.16 15.30 -7.69
C ARG A 47 10.67 14.50 -6.50
N ILE A 48 9.81 13.50 -6.76
CA ILE A 48 9.29 12.59 -5.74
C ILE A 48 9.86 11.20 -6.04
N GLU A 49 10.62 10.66 -5.09
CA GLU A 49 11.14 9.30 -5.14
C GLU A 49 10.70 8.54 -3.90
N GLU A 50 10.14 7.35 -4.10
CA GLU A 50 9.68 6.48 -3.02
C GLU A 50 10.10 5.05 -3.34
N GLN A 51 10.52 4.31 -2.32
CA GLN A 51 10.96 2.92 -2.46
C GLN A 51 10.35 2.09 -1.34
N PHE A 52 9.58 1.08 -1.75
CA PHE A 52 8.91 0.17 -0.84
C PHE A 52 9.11 -1.28 -1.25
N THR A 53 8.99 -2.18 -0.28
CA THR A 53 9.09 -3.63 -0.51
C THR A 53 7.70 -4.25 -0.52
N VAL A 54 7.36 -4.94 -1.61
CA VAL A 54 6.09 -5.66 -1.75
C VAL A 54 6.33 -7.15 -1.48
N ALA A 55 5.45 -7.76 -0.67
CA ALA A 55 5.49 -9.20 -0.39
C ALA A 55 4.67 -9.99 -1.44
N ALA A 56 4.99 -9.81 -2.72
CA ALA A 56 4.35 -10.49 -3.85
C ALA A 56 5.39 -10.82 -4.93
N PRO A 57 5.15 -11.83 -5.79
CA PRO A 57 5.99 -12.13 -6.94
C PRO A 57 6.07 -10.94 -7.91
N ALA A 58 7.20 -10.78 -8.61
CA ALA A 58 7.42 -9.66 -9.54
C ALA A 58 6.37 -9.59 -10.66
N GLU A 59 5.91 -10.75 -11.15
CA GLU A 59 4.88 -10.85 -12.19
C GLU A 59 3.54 -10.25 -11.74
N GLU A 60 3.14 -10.50 -10.49
CA GLU A 60 1.89 -9.97 -9.92
C GLU A 60 2.00 -8.46 -9.68
N VAL A 61 3.16 -7.99 -9.22
CA VAL A 61 3.42 -6.56 -9.04
C VAL A 61 3.41 -5.83 -10.38
N TRP A 62 4.04 -6.40 -11.40
CA TRP A 62 4.04 -5.81 -12.74
C TRP A 62 2.63 -5.73 -13.33
N ALA A 63 1.85 -6.81 -13.25
CA ALA A 63 0.46 -6.81 -13.70
C ALA A 63 -0.41 -5.77 -12.98
N PHE A 64 -0.11 -5.47 -11.72
CA PHE A 64 -0.77 -4.38 -10.99
C PHE A 64 -0.32 -3.01 -11.49
N LEU A 65 0.98 -2.79 -11.70
CA LEU A 65 1.53 -1.50 -12.14
C LEU A 65 1.11 -1.12 -13.57
N THR A 66 0.78 -2.10 -14.41
CA THR A 66 0.25 -1.88 -15.76
C THR A 66 -1.26 -1.65 -15.81
N ASP A 67 -1.97 -1.75 -14.68
CA ASP A 67 -3.41 -1.51 -14.59
C ASP A 67 -3.68 -0.09 -14.03
N PRO A 68 -4.02 0.89 -14.88
CA PRO A 68 -4.18 2.29 -14.46
C PRO A 68 -5.24 2.49 -13.38
N GLU A 69 -6.37 1.76 -13.45
CA GLU A 69 -7.45 1.91 -12.48
C GLU A 69 -7.00 1.42 -11.10
N ARG A 70 -6.30 0.29 -11.06
CA ARG A 70 -5.75 -0.26 -9.82
C ARG A 70 -4.66 0.62 -9.23
N VAL A 71 -3.77 1.16 -10.07
CA VAL A 71 -2.71 2.07 -9.64
C VAL A 71 -3.30 3.37 -9.10
N ALA A 72 -4.29 3.96 -9.78
CA ALA A 72 -4.96 5.17 -9.32
C ALA A 72 -5.58 4.99 -7.92
N ALA A 73 -6.22 3.85 -7.66
CA ALA A 73 -6.80 3.55 -6.35
C ALA A 73 -5.75 3.46 -5.20
N ALA A 74 -4.50 3.15 -5.52
CA ALA A 74 -3.41 3.12 -4.56
C ALA A 74 -2.81 4.51 -4.27
N LEU A 75 -3.07 5.50 -5.14
CA LEU A 75 -2.57 6.86 -5.01
C LEU A 75 -3.58 7.75 -4.26
N PRO A 76 -3.11 8.63 -3.36
CA PRO A 76 -3.98 9.47 -2.56
C PRO A 76 -4.73 10.48 -3.44
N GLY A 77 -6.05 10.32 -3.52
CA GLY A 77 -6.93 11.23 -4.26
C GLY A 77 -6.75 11.20 -5.77
N ALA A 78 -6.16 10.13 -6.32
CA ALA A 78 -6.07 9.94 -7.76
C ALA A 78 -7.34 9.28 -8.31
N GLU A 79 -7.77 9.73 -9.48
CA GLU A 79 -8.92 9.21 -10.23
C GLU A 79 -8.62 9.20 -11.72
N ILE A 80 -9.10 8.16 -12.41
CA ILE A 80 -9.11 8.11 -13.87
C ILE A 80 -10.48 8.62 -14.33
N ASN A 81 -10.48 9.63 -15.19
CA ASN A 81 -11.70 10.28 -15.68
C ASN A 81 -12.19 9.63 -16.97
N GLU A 82 -11.30 9.50 -17.95
CA GLU A 82 -11.63 8.93 -19.27
C GLU A 82 -10.38 8.28 -19.88
N GLN A 83 -10.59 7.21 -20.64
CA GLN A 83 -9.57 6.64 -21.51
C GLN A 83 -9.60 7.39 -22.84
N ILE A 84 -8.50 8.05 -23.18
CA ILE A 84 -8.37 8.84 -24.42
C ILE A 84 -7.95 7.92 -25.57
N ASP A 85 -6.93 7.08 -25.33
CA ASP A 85 -6.39 6.10 -26.28
C ASP A 85 -6.11 4.76 -25.56
N GLU A 86 -5.63 3.75 -26.28
CA GLU A 86 -5.32 2.42 -25.73
C GLU A 86 -4.38 2.49 -24.50
N ASN A 87 -3.39 3.39 -24.53
CA ASN A 87 -2.41 3.57 -23.46
C ASN A 87 -2.45 4.96 -22.80
N THR A 88 -3.43 5.80 -23.14
CA THR A 88 -3.51 7.21 -22.71
C THR A 88 -4.80 7.45 -21.93
N TYR A 89 -4.70 8.01 -20.73
CA TYR A 89 -5.81 8.24 -19.82
C TYR A 89 -5.81 9.68 -19.31
N SER A 90 -6.97 10.31 -19.25
CA SER A 90 -7.18 11.56 -18.51
C SER A 90 -7.42 11.23 -17.04
N GLY A 91 -6.74 11.93 -16.13
CA GLY A 91 -6.86 11.69 -14.70
C GLY A 91 -6.75 12.96 -13.86
N GLY A 92 -7.33 12.88 -12.67
CA GLY A 92 -7.19 13.86 -11.60
C GLY A 92 -6.37 13.29 -10.45
N MET A 93 -5.67 14.14 -9.70
CA MET A 93 -5.02 13.75 -8.45
C MET A 93 -5.06 14.89 -7.43
N ALA A 94 -5.65 14.62 -6.27
CA ALA A 94 -5.74 15.56 -5.16
C ALA A 94 -4.88 15.11 -3.98
N VAL A 95 -3.79 15.83 -3.71
CA VAL A 95 -2.87 15.51 -2.60
C VAL A 95 -2.90 16.61 -1.55
N LYS A 96 -2.96 16.19 -0.28
CA LYS A 96 -2.79 17.07 0.87
C LYS A 96 -1.35 16.99 1.37
N VAL A 97 -0.63 18.10 1.30
CA VAL A 97 0.73 18.24 1.83
C VAL A 97 0.69 19.24 2.98
N GLY A 98 0.61 18.73 4.20
CA GLY A 98 0.44 19.57 5.39
C GLY A 98 -0.90 20.33 5.36
N PRO A 99 -0.93 21.64 5.68
CA PRO A 99 -2.15 22.45 5.61
C PRO A 99 -2.56 22.82 4.16
N LEU A 100 -1.75 22.47 3.16
CA LEU A 100 -2.01 22.79 1.75
C LEU A 100 -2.64 21.60 1.04
N ALA A 101 -3.71 21.85 0.29
CA ALA A 101 -4.30 20.90 -0.63
C ALA A 101 -4.00 21.34 -2.06
N ALA A 102 -3.47 20.44 -2.88
CA ALA A 102 -3.23 20.66 -4.29
C ALA A 102 -4.05 19.65 -5.11
N ALA A 103 -4.72 20.13 -6.14
CA ALA A 103 -5.45 19.32 -7.11
C ALA A 103 -4.80 19.50 -8.48
N TYR A 104 -4.48 18.39 -9.13
CA TYR A 104 -3.86 18.32 -10.43
C TYR A 104 -4.79 17.61 -11.39
N THR A 105 -4.86 18.08 -12.62
CA THR A 105 -5.51 17.39 -13.74
C THR A 105 -4.43 17.18 -14.80
N GLY A 106 -4.35 15.97 -15.33
CA GLY A 106 -3.30 15.63 -16.28
C GLY A 106 -3.63 14.39 -17.10
N THR A 107 -2.73 14.10 -18.03
CA THR A 107 -2.81 12.92 -18.88
C THR A 107 -1.73 11.93 -18.46
N VAL A 108 -2.10 10.67 -18.29
CA VAL A 108 -1.22 9.55 -17.99
C VAL A 108 -1.05 8.73 -19.26
N ALA A 109 0.20 8.50 -19.67
CA ALA A 109 0.53 7.65 -20.81
C ALA A 109 1.43 6.51 -20.35
N PHE A 110 1.08 5.29 -20.73
CA PHE A 110 1.92 4.10 -20.49
C PHE A 110 2.77 3.83 -21.73
N GLU A 111 4.08 4.05 -21.60
CA GLU A 111 5.08 3.62 -22.57
C GLU A 111 5.81 2.42 -21.96
N LEU A 112 5.44 1.23 -22.41
CA LEU A 112 6.06 -0.03 -22.02
C LEU A 112 7.15 -0.32 -23.06
N ASP A 113 8.42 -0.12 -22.69
CA ASP A 113 9.61 -0.51 -23.46
C ASP A 113 9.95 -1.99 -23.22
#